data_AF-Q8T2H8-F1
#
_entry.id   AF-Q8T2H8-F1
#
_cell.length_a   1.000
_cell.length_b   1.000
_cell.length_c   1.000
_cell.angle_alpha   90.00
_cell.angle_beta   90.00
_cell.angle_gamma   90.00
#
_symmetry.space_group_name_H-M   'P 1'
#
loop_
_entity.id
_entity.type
_entity.pdbx_description
1 polymer ?
#
loop_
_entity_poly.entity_id
_entity_poly.type
_entity_poly.pdbx_seq_one_letter_code
_entity_poly.pdbx_strand_id
1 'polypeptide(L)'
;MSYVPSSKLIKDLVKQDCLKKNLYETILSPKQRLTRSETEAVPVESVKRSVYEASLTAHCQKLGLKSYLQQMSQANLTTLYASVRPPLAEGEKDLKRAKVFLTKRITLAVVEDFNAYFDQLSGEDAQIFHSMTSSKIPSKIVEELTLVGLEIFLFTVQAKILSEICAELKYDVQSNNPTLMVTSILMGAVPPKKETQPKKITFSKTKPRSLKKGLTYHDIFQHFYVDELSGFCRKHGMKVSGNKKDLINRILRFLNDGIKEVPKPKKSRSEVVDDAEVEQEEEEEEEEEEEEEEAVEEEQPQEEEEEDDQDAELVEEEKEEEEVEEEKEEAKEVVPEVLTLPSKLKKSSSSQSKIVSPSKFKKSTK
;
A
#
# COMPACT_ATOMS: atom_id res chain seq x y z
N MET A 1 1.98 -13.02 14.27
CA MET A 1 3.21 -12.20 14.23
C MET A 1 2.81 -10.81 14.66
N SER A 2 3.50 -10.22 15.65
CA SER A 2 3.18 -8.87 16.13
C SER A 2 3.94 -7.85 15.29
N TYR A 3 3.26 -6.81 14.81
CA TYR A 3 3.91 -5.67 14.20
C TYR A 3 4.78 -4.91 15.22
N VAL A 4 5.83 -4.26 14.73
CA VAL A 4 6.60 -3.31 15.54
C VAL A 4 5.71 -2.09 15.81
N PRO A 5 5.76 -1.48 17.01
CA PRO A 5 5.00 -0.27 17.28
C PRO A 5 5.28 0.84 16.26
N SER A 6 4.23 1.47 15.73
CA SER A 6 4.27 2.51 14.70
C SER A 6 5.20 3.65 15.08
N SER A 7 5.15 4.09 16.34
CA SER A 7 6.04 5.15 16.86
C SER A 7 7.52 4.78 16.80
N LYS A 8 7.87 3.50 16.96
CA LYS A 8 9.24 3.02 16.81
C LYS A 8 9.63 2.95 15.34
N LEU A 9 8.76 2.40 14.49
CA LEU A 9 8.99 2.33 13.04
C LEU A 9 9.20 3.71 12.43
N ILE A 10 8.33 4.68 12.74
CA ILE A 10 8.44 6.06 12.26
C ILE A 10 9.76 6.68 12.69
N LYS A 11 10.17 6.49 13.96
CA LYS A 11 11.48 6.96 14.44
C LYS A 11 12.62 6.32 13.67
N ASP A 12 12.57 5.02 13.41
CA ASP A 12 13.62 4.31 12.69
C ASP A 12 13.68 4.70 11.20
N LEU A 13 12.52 4.91 10.54
CA LEU A 13 12.42 5.38 9.16
C LEU A 13 12.94 6.81 8.98
N VAL A 14 12.61 7.72 9.89
CA VAL A 14 13.11 9.11 9.87
C VAL A 14 14.62 9.18 10.18
N LYS A 15 15.21 8.07 10.62
CA LYS A 15 16.66 7.92 10.85
C LYS A 15 17.42 7.64 9.54
N GLN A 16 16.74 7.13 8.51
CA GLN A 16 17.33 6.68 7.24
C GLN A 16 17.57 7.88 6.31
N ASP A 17 18.79 8.02 5.81
CA ASP A 17 19.16 9.14 4.95
C ASP A 17 18.52 9.04 3.55
N CYS A 18 18.39 7.82 3.02
CA CYS A 18 17.73 7.51 1.74
C CYS A 18 16.26 7.98 1.67
N LEU A 19 15.60 8.07 2.83
CA LEU A 19 14.21 8.54 2.91
C LEU A 19 14.06 10.06 3.00
N LYS A 20 15.08 10.81 3.41
CA LYS A 20 14.93 12.25 3.72
C LYS A 20 14.35 13.05 2.55
N LYS A 21 14.81 12.79 1.32
CA LYS A 21 14.30 13.46 0.12
C LYS A 21 12.82 13.12 -0.13
N ASN A 22 12.46 11.83 -0.06
CA ASN A 22 11.07 11.38 -0.23
C ASN A 22 10.15 11.93 0.87
N LEU A 23 10.61 11.96 2.12
CA LEU A 23 9.86 12.56 3.23
C LEU A 23 9.65 14.06 3.00
N TYR A 24 10.69 14.76 2.52
CA TYR A 24 10.60 16.19 2.22
C TYR A 24 9.60 16.48 1.10
N GLU A 25 9.60 15.69 0.03
CA GLU A 25 8.72 15.88 -1.14
C GLU A 25 7.27 15.49 -0.86
N THR A 26 7.05 14.34 -0.21
CA THR A 26 5.72 13.74 -0.03
C THR A 26 4.95 14.31 1.16
N ILE A 27 5.64 14.58 2.26
CA ILE A 27 4.96 14.83 3.55
C ILE A 27 4.90 16.32 3.86
N LEU A 28 5.94 17.08 3.51
CA LEU A 28 5.91 18.52 3.74
C LEU A 28 5.04 19.19 2.67
N SER A 29 3.95 19.80 3.13
CA SER A 29 3.07 20.58 2.25
C SER A 29 3.86 21.67 1.53
N PRO A 30 3.44 22.10 0.33
CA PRO A 30 4.09 23.23 -0.36
C PRO A 30 4.21 24.47 0.54
N LYS A 31 3.21 24.75 1.39
CA LYS A 31 3.25 25.83 2.38
C LYS A 31 4.34 25.65 3.45
N GLN A 32 4.54 24.42 3.94
CA GLN A 32 5.62 24.12 4.88
C GLN A 32 7.01 24.15 4.22
N ARG A 33 7.08 23.87 2.91
CA ARG A 33 8.31 24.03 2.12
C ARG A 33 8.61 25.52 1.91
N LEU A 34 7.61 26.31 1.49
CA LEU A 34 7.68 27.75 1.25
C LEU A 34 8.05 28.55 2.50
N THR A 35 7.33 28.35 3.61
CA THR A 35 7.64 29.04 4.88
C THR A 35 9.04 28.72 5.42
N ARG A 36 9.69 27.67 4.92
CA ARG A 36 11.08 27.34 5.24
C ARG A 36 12.08 27.79 4.17
N SER A 37 11.66 27.91 2.93
CA SER A 37 12.51 28.38 1.82
C SER A 37 12.52 29.90 1.65
N GLU A 38 11.52 30.62 2.17
CA GLU A 38 11.42 32.09 2.08
C GLU A 38 12.51 32.83 2.88
N THR A 39 13.27 32.13 3.73
CA THR A 39 14.37 32.70 4.51
C THR A 39 15.73 32.07 4.16
N GLU A 40 16.08 31.99 2.88
CA GLU A 40 17.25 31.28 2.33
C GLU A 40 16.96 29.79 2.09
N ALA A 41 17.58 29.20 1.07
CA ALA A 41 17.38 27.80 0.69
C ALA A 41 17.91 26.86 1.79
N VAL A 42 17.08 26.63 2.82
CA VAL A 42 17.37 25.74 3.94
C VAL A 42 17.64 24.35 3.37
N PRO A 43 18.88 23.83 3.43
CA PRO A 43 19.20 22.52 2.88
C PRO A 43 18.35 21.46 3.58
N VAL A 44 17.87 20.46 2.84
CA VAL A 44 16.98 19.38 3.33
C VAL A 44 17.50 18.74 4.63
N GLU A 45 18.81 18.71 4.79
CA GLU A 45 19.57 18.17 5.93
C GLU A 45 19.39 18.95 7.24
N SER A 46 19.04 20.23 7.19
CA SER A 46 18.93 21.11 8.37
C SER A 46 17.58 21.03 9.08
N VAL A 47 16.58 20.34 8.50
CA VAL A 47 15.27 20.16 9.12
C VAL A 47 15.41 19.23 10.33
N LYS A 48 15.02 19.71 11.51
CA LYS A 48 15.07 18.93 12.75
C LYS A 48 14.31 17.62 12.60
N ARG A 49 14.92 16.53 13.06
CA ARG A 49 14.36 15.18 12.95
C ARG A 49 12.97 15.01 13.56
N SER A 50 12.70 15.71 14.68
CA SER A 50 11.38 15.72 15.33
C SER A 50 10.26 16.26 14.43
N VAL A 51 10.59 17.14 13.48
CA VAL A 51 9.64 17.67 12.51
C VAL A 51 9.26 16.63 11.48
N TYR A 52 10.23 15.86 10.97
CA TYR A 52 9.94 14.74 10.08
C TYR A 52 9.12 13.66 10.79
N GLU A 53 9.46 13.34 12.04
CA GLU A 53 8.70 12.39 12.85
C GLU A 53 7.24 12.83 13.02
N ALA A 54 6.99 14.07 13.43
CA ALA A 54 5.64 14.60 13.61
C ALA A 54 4.87 14.64 12.27
N SER A 55 5.52 15.07 11.20
CA SER A 55 4.86 15.20 9.89
C SER A 55 4.55 13.83 9.27
N LEU A 56 5.48 12.86 9.39
CA LEU A 56 5.25 11.48 8.93
C LEU A 56 4.15 10.82 9.77
N THR A 57 4.14 11.03 11.08
CA THR A 57 3.07 10.52 11.96
C THR A 57 1.71 11.05 11.52
N ALA A 58 1.57 12.37 11.36
CA ALA A 58 0.31 12.98 10.92
C ALA A 58 -0.11 12.51 9.51
N HIS A 59 0.85 12.33 8.59
CA HIS A 59 0.59 11.83 7.25
C HIS A 59 0.09 10.39 7.26
N CYS A 60 0.76 9.50 8.01
CA CYS A 60 0.33 8.11 8.17
C CYS A 60 -1.04 8.03 8.82
N GLN A 61 -1.29 8.77 9.91
CA GLN A 61 -2.60 8.84 10.55
C GLN A 61 -3.71 9.25 9.57
N LYS A 62 -3.46 10.28 8.74
CA LYS A 62 -4.37 10.71 7.69
C LYS A 62 -4.62 9.62 6.63
N LEU A 63 -3.59 8.95 6.15
CA LEU A 63 -3.72 7.88 5.15
C LEU A 63 -4.49 6.68 5.71
N GLY A 64 -4.15 6.24 6.92
CA GLY A 64 -4.81 5.12 7.59
C GLY A 64 -6.29 5.38 7.82
N LEU A 65 -6.62 6.56 8.36
CA LEU A 65 -8.02 6.97 8.53
C LEU A 65 -8.77 7.02 7.19
N LYS A 66 -8.17 7.64 6.17
CA LYS A 66 -8.79 7.72 4.84
C LYS A 66 -9.09 6.32 4.28
N SER A 67 -8.15 5.38 4.41
CA SER A 67 -8.33 3.99 3.97
C SER A 67 -9.50 3.31 4.67
N TYR A 68 -9.61 3.43 5.99
CA TYR A 68 -10.74 2.89 6.75
C TYR A 68 -12.07 3.52 6.32
N LEU A 69 -12.12 4.86 6.25
CA LEU A 69 -13.33 5.58 5.82
C LEU A 69 -13.74 5.21 4.38
N GLN A 70 -12.80 4.91 3.48
CA GLN A 70 -13.09 4.44 2.12
C GLN A 70 -13.72 3.05 2.10
N GLN A 71 -13.45 2.20 3.08
CA GLN A 71 -14.06 0.87 3.20
C GLN A 71 -15.43 0.90 3.90
N MET A 72 -15.75 1.96 4.65
CA MET A 72 -17.02 2.10 5.34
C MET A 72 -18.22 2.22 4.40
N SER A 73 -19.38 1.76 4.91
CA SER A 73 -20.66 1.97 4.25
C SER A 73 -21.07 3.44 4.27
N GLN A 74 -21.92 3.84 3.32
CA GLN A 74 -22.47 5.18 3.24
C GLN A 74 -23.25 5.58 4.52
N ALA A 75 -23.93 4.61 5.14
CA ALA A 75 -24.66 4.82 6.40
C ALA A 75 -23.69 5.13 7.55
N ASN A 76 -22.63 4.33 7.72
CA ASN A 76 -21.63 4.55 8.77
C ASN A 76 -20.94 5.90 8.63
N LEU A 77 -20.56 6.29 7.41
CA LEU A 77 -19.96 7.60 7.14
C LEU A 77 -20.91 8.75 7.47
N THR A 78 -22.20 8.58 7.21
CA THR A 78 -23.21 9.59 7.57
C THR A 78 -23.33 9.76 9.08
N THR A 79 -23.31 8.66 9.84
CA THR A 79 -23.32 8.67 11.30
C THR A 79 -22.08 9.38 11.86
N LEU A 80 -20.88 9.00 11.40
CA LEU A 80 -19.62 9.64 11.83
C LEU A 80 -19.55 11.13 11.46
N TYR A 81 -20.08 11.51 10.28
CA TYR A 81 -20.13 12.92 9.89
C TYR A 81 -21.02 13.75 10.81
N ALA A 82 -22.14 13.18 11.29
CA ALA A 82 -23.07 13.86 12.18
C ALA A 82 -22.50 14.12 13.58
N SER A 83 -21.53 13.31 14.03
CA SER A 83 -20.85 13.50 15.32
C SER A 83 -19.70 14.49 15.24
N VAL A 84 -18.89 14.44 14.18
CA VAL A 84 -17.74 15.33 14.00
C VAL A 84 -18.16 16.78 13.67
N ARG A 85 -19.28 16.96 12.97
CA ARG A 85 -19.83 18.27 12.52
C ARG A 85 -18.73 19.26 12.07
N PRO A 86 -17.93 18.89 11.05
CA PRO A 86 -16.90 19.79 10.54
C PRO A 86 -17.55 21.11 10.08
N PRO A 87 -16.91 22.27 10.31
CA PRO A 87 -17.41 23.54 9.78
C PRO A 87 -17.52 23.43 8.25
N LEU A 88 -18.71 23.76 7.73
CA LEU A 88 -18.93 23.92 6.29
C LEU A 88 -18.21 25.19 5.83
N ALA A 89 -17.51 25.13 4.71
CA ALA A 89 -16.97 26.35 4.13
C ALA A 89 -18.12 27.22 3.61
N GLU A 90 -18.00 28.55 3.69
CA GLU A 90 -19.02 29.45 3.13
C GLU A 90 -19.27 29.11 1.65
N GLY A 91 -20.52 28.83 1.30
CA GLY A 91 -20.93 28.46 -0.06
C GLY A 91 -21.03 26.96 -0.35
N GLU A 92 -20.56 26.09 0.55
CA GLU A 92 -20.77 24.65 0.39
C GLU A 92 -22.22 24.28 0.72
N LYS A 93 -22.97 23.94 -0.33
CA LYS A 93 -24.26 23.27 -0.18
C LYS A 93 -23.99 21.86 0.34
N ASP A 94 -24.90 21.34 1.18
CA ASP A 94 -24.96 19.93 1.60
C ASP A 94 -25.27 19.02 0.40
N LEU A 95 -24.40 19.01 -0.60
CA LEU A 95 -24.50 18.28 -1.84
C LEU A 95 -24.45 16.79 -1.52
N LYS A 96 -25.65 16.23 -1.30
CA LYS A 96 -26.02 14.82 -1.30
C LYS A 96 -24.91 13.88 -0.85
N ARG A 97 -24.44 14.01 0.40
CA ARG A 97 -23.69 12.98 1.16
C ARG A 97 -22.81 12.05 0.30
N ALA A 98 -22.07 12.53 -0.69
CA ALA A 98 -21.34 11.61 -1.56
C ALA A 98 -20.26 10.94 -0.71
N LYS A 99 -20.01 9.64 -0.90
CA LYS A 99 -19.04 8.89 -0.09
C LYS A 99 -17.69 9.61 -0.03
N VAL A 100 -17.20 10.06 -1.19
CA VAL A 100 -15.95 10.81 -1.34
C VAL A 100 -15.95 12.11 -0.53
N PHE A 101 -17.06 12.86 -0.56
CA PHE A 101 -17.22 14.10 0.21
C PHE A 101 -17.18 13.84 1.71
N LEU A 102 -17.95 12.87 2.20
CA LEU A 102 -17.99 12.51 3.62
C LEU A 102 -16.61 12.05 4.11
N THR A 103 -15.95 11.15 3.37
CA THR A 103 -14.60 10.70 3.70
C THR A 103 -13.62 11.88 3.81
N LYS A 104 -13.62 12.80 2.84
CA LYS A 104 -12.73 13.97 2.85
C LYS A 104 -12.98 14.86 4.07
N ARG A 105 -14.25 15.15 4.37
CA ARG A 105 -14.64 16.04 5.48
C ARG A 105 -14.35 15.44 6.85
N ILE A 106 -14.71 14.17 7.07
CA ILE A 106 -14.40 13.46 8.31
C ILE A 106 -12.88 13.40 8.51
N THR A 107 -12.13 13.05 7.45
CA THR A 107 -10.66 13.01 7.52
C THR A 107 -10.08 14.36 7.96
N LEU A 108 -10.53 15.47 7.38
CA LEU A 108 -10.02 16.80 7.74
C LEU A 108 -10.25 17.14 9.21
N ALA A 109 -11.46 16.91 9.72
CA ALA A 109 -11.78 17.28 11.10
C ALA A 109 -11.18 16.33 12.15
N VAL A 110 -11.05 15.03 11.84
CA VAL A 110 -10.43 14.08 12.77
C VAL A 110 -8.90 14.25 12.81
N VAL A 111 -8.25 14.58 11.69
CA VAL A 111 -6.77 14.67 11.64
C VAL A 111 -6.20 15.83 12.48
N GLU A 112 -6.97 16.89 12.71
CA GLU A 112 -6.53 18.03 13.54
C GLU A 112 -6.28 17.63 15.01
N ASP A 113 -7.12 16.76 15.57
CA ASP A 113 -6.98 16.24 16.93
C ASP A 113 -7.19 14.72 16.97
N PHE A 114 -6.33 14.03 16.20
CA PHE A 114 -6.47 12.60 15.91
C PHE A 114 -6.62 11.75 17.17
N ASN A 115 -5.71 11.92 18.13
CA ASN A 115 -5.72 11.11 19.36
C ASN A 115 -6.94 11.43 20.23
N ALA A 116 -7.26 12.72 20.42
CA ALA A 116 -8.39 13.08 21.28
C ALA A 116 -9.73 12.65 20.70
N TYR A 117 -9.88 12.65 19.36
CA TYR A 117 -11.07 12.11 18.70
C TYR A 117 -11.32 10.65 19.09
N PHE A 118 -10.28 9.80 19.02
CA PHE A 118 -10.41 8.39 19.39
C PHE A 118 -10.57 8.18 20.90
N ASP A 119 -9.95 9.01 21.73
CA ASP A 119 -10.14 8.96 23.19
C ASP A 119 -11.56 9.36 23.62
N GLN A 120 -12.25 10.19 22.84
CA GLN A 120 -13.63 10.63 23.07
C GLN A 120 -14.68 9.76 22.34
N LEU A 121 -14.23 8.75 21.60
CA LEU A 121 -15.10 7.90 20.79
C LEU A 121 -16.05 7.10 21.69
N SER A 122 -17.36 7.25 21.48
CA SER A 122 -18.38 6.60 22.29
C SER A 122 -19.62 6.23 21.46
N GLY A 123 -20.50 5.41 22.03
CA GLY A 123 -21.78 5.06 21.40
C GLY A 123 -21.65 4.34 20.06
N GLU A 124 -22.44 4.76 19.07
CA GLU A 124 -22.48 4.18 17.73
C GLU A 124 -21.16 4.36 16.96
N ASP A 125 -20.50 5.51 17.11
CA ASP A 125 -19.24 5.81 16.44
C ASP A 125 -18.14 4.82 16.84
N ALA A 126 -18.07 4.49 18.14
CA ALA A 126 -17.15 3.48 18.65
C ALA A 126 -17.42 2.10 18.04
N GLN A 127 -18.70 1.72 17.90
CA GLN A 127 -19.07 0.44 17.31
C GLN A 127 -18.68 0.34 15.83
N ILE A 128 -18.76 1.44 15.08
CA ILE A 128 -18.32 1.50 13.69
C ILE A 128 -16.84 1.12 13.59
N PHE A 129 -15.97 1.78 14.35
CA PHE A 129 -14.54 1.45 14.33
C PHE A 129 -14.25 0.05 14.88
N HIS A 130 -14.90 -0.36 15.99
CA HIS A 130 -14.73 -1.71 16.56
C HIS A 130 -15.10 -2.85 15.60
N SER A 131 -15.96 -2.59 14.61
CA SER A 131 -16.32 -3.58 13.59
C SER A 131 -15.22 -3.78 12.53
N MET A 132 -14.31 -2.82 12.42
CA MET A 132 -13.25 -2.79 11.41
C MET A 132 -11.85 -2.98 11.99
N THR A 133 -11.69 -2.76 13.30
CA THR A 133 -10.40 -2.89 13.98
C THR A 133 -10.31 -4.17 14.79
N SER A 134 -9.08 -4.65 15.00
CA SER A 134 -8.83 -5.84 15.81
C SER A 134 -9.00 -5.57 17.31
N SER A 135 -9.03 -4.30 17.72
CA SER A 135 -9.14 -3.90 19.12
C SER A 135 -10.28 -2.93 19.40
N LYS A 136 -10.78 -2.97 20.64
CA LYS A 136 -11.76 -2.03 21.20
C LYS A 136 -11.13 -0.94 22.08
N ILE A 137 -9.81 -0.94 22.20
CA ILE A 137 -9.08 0.02 23.03
C ILE A 137 -8.68 1.20 22.12
N PRO A 138 -9.07 2.45 22.42
CA PRO A 138 -8.79 3.62 21.57
C PRO A 138 -7.32 3.75 21.13
N SER A 139 -6.38 3.59 22.06
CA SER A 139 -4.94 3.67 21.75
C SER A 139 -4.47 2.58 20.78
N LYS A 140 -5.08 1.39 20.81
CA LYS A 140 -4.79 0.32 19.85
C LYS A 140 -5.45 0.56 18.49
N ILE A 141 -6.60 1.22 18.45
CA ILE A 141 -7.25 1.65 17.20
C ILE A 141 -6.37 2.69 16.50
N VAL A 142 -5.91 3.69 17.23
CA VAL A 142 -4.97 4.72 16.74
C VAL A 142 -3.70 4.06 16.18
N GLU A 143 -3.13 3.10 16.91
CA GLU A 143 -1.94 2.37 16.48
C GLU A 143 -2.19 1.57 15.19
N GLU A 144 -3.31 0.84 15.11
CA GLU A 144 -3.71 0.07 13.93
C GLU A 144 -3.91 0.96 12.70
N LEU A 145 -4.62 2.08 12.86
CA LEU A 145 -4.80 3.08 11.80
C LEU A 145 -3.45 3.66 11.36
N THR A 146 -2.57 3.97 12.30
CA THR A 146 -1.25 4.52 11.99
C THR A 146 -0.39 3.50 11.23
N LEU A 147 -0.43 2.22 11.61
CA LEU A 147 0.27 1.13 10.91
C LEU A 147 -0.26 0.93 9.48
N VAL A 148 -1.57 0.96 9.28
CA VAL A 148 -2.19 0.85 7.94
C VAL A 148 -1.79 2.05 7.08
N GLY A 149 -1.78 3.25 7.65
CA GLY A 149 -1.29 4.43 6.96
C GLY A 149 0.20 4.38 6.61
N LEU A 150 1.01 3.80 7.50
CA LEU A 150 2.43 3.60 7.28
C LEU A 150 2.69 2.56 6.18
N GLU A 151 1.91 1.48 6.14
CA GLU A 151 1.95 0.48 5.07
C GLU A 151 1.65 1.13 3.71
N ILE A 152 0.55 1.89 3.61
CA ILE A 152 0.19 2.63 2.39
C ILE A 152 1.31 3.57 1.97
N PHE A 153 1.88 4.33 2.92
CA PHE A 153 3.01 5.22 2.65
C PHE A 153 4.23 4.47 2.13
N LEU A 154 4.59 3.33 2.73
CA LEU A 154 5.75 2.55 2.26
C LEU A 154 5.54 1.99 0.85
N PHE A 155 4.31 1.67 0.46
CA PHE A 155 3.99 1.26 -0.91
C PHE A 155 4.08 2.40 -1.94
N THR A 156 4.10 3.67 -1.53
CA THR A 156 4.37 4.79 -2.45
C THR A 156 5.86 5.06 -2.63
N VAL A 157 6.72 4.45 -1.80
CA VAL A 157 8.19 4.56 -1.90
C VAL A 157 8.71 3.62 -2.98
N GLN A 158 9.65 4.08 -3.81
CA GLN A 158 10.24 3.27 -4.87
C GLN A 158 10.96 2.03 -4.30
N ALA A 159 10.87 0.90 -5.00
CA ALA A 159 11.44 -0.37 -4.57
C ALA A 159 12.95 -0.30 -4.25
N LYS A 160 13.70 0.53 -4.99
CA LYS A 160 15.14 0.77 -4.73
C LYS A 160 15.38 1.34 -3.32
N ILE A 161 14.61 2.35 -2.94
CA ILE A 161 14.72 2.99 -1.61
C ILE A 161 14.25 2.02 -0.53
N LEU A 162 13.21 1.23 -0.78
CA LEU A 162 12.77 0.17 0.15
C LEU A 162 13.89 -0.86 0.41
N SER A 163 14.62 -1.25 -0.64
CA SER A 163 15.76 -2.15 -0.52
C SER A 163 16.89 -1.54 0.31
N GLU A 164 17.21 -0.26 0.10
CA GLU A 164 18.19 0.49 0.92
C GLU A 164 17.77 0.55 2.39
N ILE A 165 16.50 0.84 2.69
CA ILE A 165 15.95 0.81 4.06
C ILE A 165 16.08 -0.58 4.68
N CYS A 166 15.74 -1.64 3.95
CA CYS A 166 15.90 -3.01 4.43
C CYS A 166 17.37 -3.31 4.76
N ALA A 167 18.31 -2.90 3.91
CA ALA A 167 19.74 -3.08 4.14
C ALA A 167 20.24 -2.32 5.39
N GLU A 168 19.85 -1.05 5.54
CA GLU A 168 20.19 -0.22 6.70
C GLU A 168 19.60 -0.80 8.02
N LEU A 169 18.39 -1.36 7.96
CA LEU A 169 17.74 -2.06 9.08
C LEU A 169 18.24 -3.50 9.29
N LYS A 170 19.19 -3.96 8.46
CA LYS A 170 19.78 -5.31 8.51
C LYS A 170 18.77 -6.44 8.27
N TYR A 171 17.80 -6.20 7.40
CA TYR A 171 16.86 -7.21 6.90
C TYR A 171 17.40 -7.79 5.59
N ASP A 172 17.80 -9.06 5.61
CA ASP A 172 18.28 -9.78 4.43
C ASP A 172 17.10 -10.17 3.51
N VAL A 173 16.67 -9.23 2.69
CA VAL A 173 15.59 -9.40 1.72
C VAL A 173 16.19 -9.61 0.33
N GLN A 174 16.33 -10.87 -0.07
CA GLN A 174 16.92 -11.25 -1.37
C GLN A 174 15.98 -11.04 -2.58
N SER A 175 14.76 -10.55 -2.37
CA SER A 175 13.76 -10.38 -3.43
C SER A 175 13.50 -8.91 -3.74
N ASN A 176 13.38 -8.55 -5.01
CA ASN A 176 12.91 -7.21 -5.44
C ASN A 176 11.38 -7.05 -5.31
N ASN A 177 10.71 -7.82 -4.43
CA ASN A 177 9.28 -7.74 -4.24
C ASN A 177 8.94 -6.66 -3.19
N PRO A 178 8.29 -5.55 -3.56
CA PRO A 178 7.97 -4.46 -2.64
C PRO A 178 7.11 -4.93 -1.46
N THR A 179 6.16 -5.83 -1.69
CA THR A 179 5.31 -6.38 -0.63
C THR A 179 6.12 -7.07 0.45
N LEU A 180 7.16 -7.83 0.07
CA LEU A 180 8.03 -8.52 1.04
C LEU A 180 8.90 -7.53 1.81
N MET A 181 9.42 -6.49 1.16
CA MET A 181 10.18 -5.41 1.80
C MET A 181 9.32 -4.63 2.80
N VAL A 182 8.15 -4.15 2.38
CA VAL A 182 7.20 -3.42 3.25
C VAL A 182 6.79 -4.29 4.44
N THR A 183 6.43 -5.55 4.20
CA THR A 183 6.08 -6.49 5.27
C THR A 183 7.25 -6.68 6.25
N SER A 184 8.48 -6.81 5.74
CA SER A 184 9.68 -6.97 6.58
C SER A 184 9.92 -5.76 7.47
N ILE A 185 9.74 -4.55 6.91
CA ILE A 185 9.86 -3.28 7.65
C ILE A 185 8.80 -3.21 8.75
N LEU A 186 7.53 -3.46 8.45
CA LEU A 186 6.43 -3.38 9.42
C LEU A 186 6.55 -4.43 10.53
N MET A 187 6.98 -5.64 10.19
CA MET A 187 7.18 -6.73 11.15
C MET A 187 8.49 -6.62 11.94
N GLY A 188 9.44 -5.81 11.45
CA GLY A 188 10.78 -5.70 11.99
C GLY A 188 11.64 -6.97 11.80
N ALA A 189 11.24 -7.85 10.89
CA ALA A 189 11.90 -9.11 10.57
C ALA A 189 11.43 -9.61 9.21
N VAL A 190 12.30 -10.32 8.49
CA VAL A 190 11.94 -10.94 7.20
C VAL A 190 10.95 -12.07 7.46
N PRO A 191 9.74 -12.05 6.85
CA PRO A 191 8.78 -13.12 7.04
C PRO A 191 9.39 -14.44 6.54
N PRO A 192 9.17 -15.57 7.24
CA PRO A 192 9.70 -16.84 6.80
C PRO A 192 9.20 -17.12 5.38
N LYS A 193 10.12 -17.44 4.47
CA LYS A 193 9.78 -17.86 3.12
C LYS A 193 8.84 -19.05 3.27
N LYS A 194 7.56 -18.88 2.89
CA LYS A 194 6.64 -20.00 2.83
C LYS A 194 7.19 -20.91 1.73
N GLU A 195 7.96 -21.92 2.12
CA GLU A 195 8.32 -23.02 1.26
C GLU A 195 7.02 -23.70 0.86
N THR A 196 6.45 -23.19 -0.22
CA THR A 196 5.34 -23.87 -0.88
C THR A 196 6.04 -25.03 -1.54
N GLN A 197 6.04 -26.20 -0.87
CA GLN A 197 6.58 -27.40 -1.47
C GLN A 197 5.99 -27.48 -2.89
N PRO A 198 6.82 -27.63 -3.92
CA PRO A 198 6.31 -27.73 -5.28
C PRO A 198 5.26 -28.84 -5.24
N LYS A 199 3.99 -28.48 -5.46
CA LYS A 199 2.92 -29.47 -5.46
C LYS A 199 3.35 -30.46 -6.53
N LYS A 200 3.75 -31.68 -6.14
CA LYS A 200 4.06 -32.73 -7.09
C LYS A 200 2.77 -33.03 -7.82
N ILE A 201 2.61 -32.45 -9.00
CA ILE A 201 1.44 -32.71 -9.82
C ILE A 201 1.65 -34.11 -10.36
N THR A 202 0.89 -35.07 -9.85
CA THR A 202 0.90 -36.43 -10.35
C THR A 202 0.11 -36.44 -11.66
N PHE A 203 0.80 -36.64 -12.77
CA PHE A 203 0.17 -36.79 -14.07
C PHE A 203 -0.37 -38.21 -14.25
N SER A 204 -1.57 -38.36 -14.81
CA SER A 204 -1.98 -39.66 -15.34
C SER A 204 -1.10 -40.01 -16.53
N LYS A 205 -0.42 -41.17 -16.50
CA LYS A 205 0.35 -41.65 -17.66
C LYS A 205 -0.54 -42.09 -18.82
N THR A 206 -1.78 -42.45 -18.55
CA THR A 206 -2.72 -42.99 -19.55
C THR A 206 -3.82 -42.00 -19.86
N LYS A 207 -4.15 -41.86 -21.15
CA LYS A 207 -5.26 -41.03 -21.62
C LYS A 207 -6.58 -41.54 -21.03
N PRO A 208 -7.32 -40.71 -20.28
CA PRO A 208 -8.67 -41.07 -19.84
C PRO A 208 -9.54 -41.33 -21.07
N ARG A 209 -10.33 -42.42 -21.05
CA ARG A 209 -11.23 -42.77 -22.18
C ARG A 209 -12.24 -41.67 -22.51
N SER A 210 -12.61 -40.86 -21.53
CA SER A 210 -13.58 -39.77 -21.70
C SER A 210 -13.37 -38.67 -20.66
N LEU A 211 -13.81 -37.45 -21.01
CA LEU A 211 -13.90 -36.33 -20.10
C LEU A 211 -15.01 -36.60 -19.07
N LYS A 212 -14.61 -36.83 -17.81
CA LYS A 212 -15.49 -37.18 -16.69
C LYS A 212 -15.12 -36.40 -15.44
N LYS A 213 -16.06 -36.31 -14.48
CA LYS A 213 -15.82 -35.66 -13.18
C LYS A 213 -14.61 -36.29 -12.48
N GLY A 214 -13.78 -35.44 -11.86
CA GLY A 214 -12.59 -35.84 -11.11
C GLY A 214 -11.27 -35.80 -11.90
N LEU A 215 -11.28 -35.47 -13.20
CA LEU A 215 -10.04 -35.18 -13.93
C LEU A 215 -9.43 -33.85 -13.47
N THR A 216 -8.11 -33.80 -13.36
CA THR A 216 -7.42 -32.54 -13.07
C THR A 216 -7.23 -31.72 -14.34
N TYR A 217 -6.97 -30.42 -14.19
CA TYR A 217 -6.58 -29.56 -15.32
C TYR A 217 -5.43 -30.17 -16.12
N HIS A 218 -4.45 -30.76 -15.43
CA HIS A 218 -3.23 -31.27 -16.05
C HIS A 218 -3.50 -32.56 -16.83
N ASP A 219 -4.36 -33.45 -16.32
CA ASP A 219 -4.78 -34.64 -17.07
C ASP A 219 -5.51 -34.27 -18.36
N ILE A 220 -6.37 -33.24 -18.32
CA ILE A 220 -7.09 -32.79 -19.51
C ILE A 220 -6.11 -32.11 -20.48
N PHE A 221 -5.25 -31.24 -19.98
CA PHE A 221 -4.27 -30.50 -20.77
C PHE A 221 -3.30 -31.43 -21.51
N GLN A 222 -2.87 -32.52 -20.88
CA GLN A 222 -1.94 -33.48 -21.46
C GLN A 222 -2.60 -34.39 -22.51
N HIS A 223 -3.81 -34.88 -22.25
CA HIS A 223 -4.38 -36.00 -23.01
C HIS A 223 -5.41 -35.62 -24.08
N PHE A 224 -5.98 -34.42 -24.01
CA PHE A 224 -7.05 -34.00 -24.91
C PHE A 224 -6.60 -32.87 -25.83
N TYR A 225 -6.91 -32.98 -27.12
CA TYR A 225 -6.68 -31.93 -28.12
C TYR A 225 -7.80 -30.91 -28.13
N VAL A 226 -7.53 -29.72 -28.69
CA VAL A 226 -8.52 -28.62 -28.79
C VAL A 226 -9.80 -29.09 -29.48
N ASP A 227 -9.71 -29.94 -30.50
CA ASP A 227 -10.87 -30.48 -31.22
C ASP A 227 -11.73 -31.39 -30.35
N GLU A 228 -11.12 -32.21 -29.49
CA GLU A 228 -11.84 -33.09 -28.56
C GLU A 228 -12.56 -32.27 -27.48
N LEU A 229 -11.89 -31.23 -26.95
CA LEU A 229 -12.46 -30.31 -25.97
C LEU A 229 -13.62 -29.50 -26.58
N SER A 230 -13.43 -29.03 -27.82
CA SER A 230 -14.45 -28.32 -28.60
C SER A 230 -15.65 -29.20 -28.91
N GLY A 231 -15.41 -30.47 -29.27
CA GLY A 231 -16.44 -31.47 -29.48
C GLY A 231 -17.25 -31.75 -28.22
N PHE A 232 -16.60 -31.84 -27.05
CA PHE A 232 -17.26 -31.96 -25.76
C PHE A 232 -18.11 -30.72 -25.44
N CYS A 233 -17.56 -29.51 -25.63
CA CYS A 233 -18.30 -28.26 -25.43
C CYS A 233 -19.54 -28.20 -26.32
N ARG A 234 -19.42 -28.54 -27.60
CA ARG A 234 -20.53 -28.59 -28.56
C ARG A 234 -21.60 -29.60 -28.13
N LYS A 235 -21.20 -30.80 -27.70
CA LYS A 235 -22.11 -31.85 -27.24
C LYS A 235 -22.91 -31.47 -25.99
N HIS A 236 -22.33 -30.65 -25.12
CA HIS A 236 -22.96 -30.22 -23.86
C HIS A 236 -23.62 -28.81 -23.91
N GLY A 237 -23.57 -28.15 -25.06
CA GLY A 237 -24.16 -26.82 -25.27
C GLY A 237 -23.36 -25.70 -24.60
N MET A 238 -22.04 -25.84 -24.50
CA MET A 238 -21.13 -24.83 -23.96
C MET A 238 -20.47 -24.03 -25.10
N LYS A 239 -20.00 -22.81 -24.79
CA LYS A 239 -19.24 -21.97 -25.74
C LYS A 239 -17.98 -22.69 -26.22
N VAL A 240 -17.85 -22.83 -27.55
CA VAL A 240 -16.74 -23.55 -28.21
C VAL A 240 -15.53 -22.66 -28.52
N SER A 241 -15.67 -21.34 -28.41
CA SER A 241 -14.55 -20.40 -28.62
C SER A 241 -13.59 -20.35 -27.43
N GLY A 242 -12.31 -20.07 -27.71
CA GLY A 242 -11.27 -19.79 -26.74
C GLY A 242 -10.05 -20.68 -26.94
N ASN A 243 -8.99 -20.40 -26.18
CA ASN A 243 -7.77 -21.19 -26.24
C ASN A 243 -7.97 -22.51 -25.47
N LYS A 244 -7.04 -23.46 -25.62
CA LYS A 244 -7.10 -24.77 -24.93
C LYS A 244 -7.36 -24.61 -23.43
N LYS A 245 -6.69 -23.64 -22.79
CA LYS A 245 -6.84 -23.35 -21.35
C LYS A 245 -8.29 -22.96 -20.98
N ASP A 246 -8.93 -22.12 -21.79
CA ASP A 246 -10.31 -21.67 -21.57
C ASP A 246 -11.30 -22.81 -21.69
N LEU A 247 -11.13 -23.66 -22.71
CA LEU A 247 -11.96 -24.84 -22.91
C LEU A 247 -11.84 -25.81 -21.71
N ILE A 248 -10.62 -26.05 -21.21
CA ILE A 248 -10.40 -26.92 -20.04
C ILE A 248 -11.09 -26.35 -18.81
N ASN A 249 -10.90 -25.06 -18.52
CA ASN A 249 -11.52 -24.41 -17.36
C ASN A 249 -13.05 -24.48 -17.43
N ARG A 250 -13.62 -24.26 -18.62
CA ARG A 250 -15.06 -24.37 -18.85
C ARG A 250 -15.57 -25.79 -18.64
N ILE A 251 -14.85 -26.79 -19.16
CA ILE A 251 -15.17 -28.21 -18.99
C ILE A 251 -15.08 -28.62 -17.51
N LEU A 252 -14.05 -28.18 -16.78
CA LEU A 252 -13.89 -28.48 -15.35
C LEU A 252 -15.01 -27.86 -14.51
N ARG A 253 -15.38 -26.59 -14.76
CA ARG A 253 -16.53 -25.94 -14.11
C ARG A 253 -17.83 -26.68 -14.39
N PHE A 254 -18.05 -27.09 -15.64
CA PHE A 254 -19.23 -27.86 -16.01
C PHE A 254 -19.27 -29.24 -15.34
N LEU A 255 -18.15 -29.97 -15.30
CA LEU A 255 -18.08 -31.32 -14.73
C LEU A 255 -18.13 -31.32 -13.19
N ASN A 256 -17.53 -30.32 -12.53
CA ASN A 256 -17.46 -30.26 -11.07
C ASN A 256 -18.67 -29.57 -10.45
N ASP A 257 -19.04 -28.41 -10.98
CA ASP A 257 -20.05 -27.50 -10.41
C ASP A 257 -21.39 -27.55 -11.15
N GLY A 258 -21.43 -28.14 -12.34
CA GLY A 258 -22.65 -28.18 -13.17
C GLY A 258 -22.99 -26.85 -13.84
N ILE A 259 -22.10 -25.85 -13.76
CA ILE A 259 -22.34 -24.50 -14.27
C ILE A 259 -22.10 -24.50 -15.79
N LYS A 260 -23.16 -24.27 -16.58
CA LYS A 260 -23.04 -23.95 -18.00
C LYS A 260 -22.79 -22.45 -18.15
N GLU A 261 -21.64 -22.07 -18.71
CA GLU A 261 -21.42 -20.68 -19.14
C GLU A 261 -22.36 -20.38 -20.31
N VAL A 262 -23.49 -19.74 -20.01
CA VAL A 262 -24.39 -19.22 -21.03
C VAL A 262 -23.66 -18.07 -21.72
N PRO A 263 -23.48 -18.10 -23.06
CA PRO A 263 -22.90 -16.98 -23.78
C PRO A 263 -23.75 -15.74 -23.51
N LYS A 264 -23.15 -14.68 -22.93
CA LYS A 264 -23.79 -13.37 -22.85
C LYS A 264 -24.25 -12.98 -24.26
N PRO A 265 -25.53 -12.61 -24.47
CA PRO A 265 -25.97 -12.15 -25.78
C PRO A 265 -25.16 -10.92 -26.16
N LYS A 266 -24.46 -10.97 -27.30
CA LYS A 266 -23.92 -9.76 -27.93
C LYS A 266 -25.13 -8.87 -28.24
N LYS A 267 -25.18 -7.69 -27.63
CA LYS A 267 -26.05 -6.60 -28.07
C LYS A 267 -25.75 -6.35 -29.55
N SER A 268 -26.64 -6.78 -30.44
CA SER A 268 -26.66 -6.31 -31.82
C SER A 268 -27.04 -4.84 -31.78
N ARG A 269 -26.06 -4.00 -32.10
CA ARG A 269 -26.21 -2.56 -32.37
C ARG A 269 -27.16 -2.43 -33.56
N SER A 270 -28.35 -1.89 -33.31
CA SER A 270 -29.32 -1.52 -34.34
C SER A 270 -28.76 -0.36 -35.16
N GLU A 271 -28.78 -0.51 -36.48
CA GLU A 271 -28.60 0.57 -37.46
C GLU A 271 -29.58 1.69 -37.17
N VAL A 272 -29.03 2.90 -37.07
CA VAL A 272 -29.72 4.19 -36.97
C VAL A 272 -30.05 4.63 -38.38
N VAL A 273 -31.32 4.98 -38.59
CA VAL A 273 -31.81 5.67 -39.79
C VAL A 273 -31.70 7.17 -39.53
N ASP A 274 -31.09 7.86 -40.49
CA ASP A 274 -30.90 9.30 -40.62
C ASP A 274 -32.19 10.14 -40.53
N ASP A 275 -31.95 11.43 -40.30
CA ASP A 275 -32.69 12.61 -40.75
C ASP A 275 -33.44 13.46 -39.70
N ALA A 276 -33.21 14.78 -39.80
CA ALA A 276 -33.85 15.94 -39.14
C ALA A 276 -33.30 16.48 -37.79
N GLU A 277 -32.15 17.15 -37.87
CA GLU A 277 -31.95 18.61 -37.63
C GLU A 277 -32.91 19.34 -36.63
N VAL A 278 -32.46 19.63 -35.40
CA VAL A 278 -32.86 20.82 -34.59
C VAL A 278 -31.72 21.20 -33.61
N GLU A 279 -31.30 22.47 -33.65
CA GLU A 279 -30.32 23.16 -32.81
C GLU A 279 -30.76 23.30 -31.33
N GLN A 280 -29.86 23.11 -30.35
CA GLN A 280 -29.71 23.96 -29.14
C GLN A 280 -28.58 23.51 -28.19
N GLU A 281 -27.62 24.42 -28.01
CA GLU A 281 -26.90 24.88 -26.78
C GLU A 281 -26.30 23.89 -25.75
N GLU A 282 -24.96 23.95 -25.68
CA GLU A 282 -24.07 24.11 -24.50
C GLU A 282 -24.31 23.27 -23.22
N GLU A 283 -23.40 22.34 -22.94
CA GLU A 283 -22.48 22.42 -21.77
C GLU A 283 -21.45 21.26 -21.81
N GLU A 284 -20.17 21.61 -21.70
CA GLU A 284 -18.99 20.76 -21.65
C GLU A 284 -18.83 20.10 -20.27
N GLU A 285 -18.54 18.79 -20.23
CA GLU A 285 -17.74 18.17 -19.16
C GLU A 285 -16.98 16.97 -19.76
N GLU A 286 -15.66 17.13 -19.88
CA GLU A 286 -14.70 16.13 -20.36
C GLU A 286 -14.53 14.99 -19.34
N GLU A 287 -14.79 13.75 -19.77
CA GLU A 287 -14.31 12.53 -19.13
C GLU A 287 -13.01 12.07 -19.83
N GLU A 288 -11.88 12.15 -19.14
CA GLU A 288 -10.61 11.50 -19.56
C GLU A 288 -10.68 9.99 -19.29
N GLU A 289 -10.71 9.19 -20.36
CA GLU A 289 -10.33 7.78 -20.41
C GLU A 289 -8.80 7.69 -20.63
N GLU A 290 -8.06 7.03 -19.72
CA GLU A 290 -6.68 6.58 -19.97
C GLU A 290 -6.64 5.07 -20.22
N GLU A 291 -5.96 4.73 -21.32
CA GLU A 291 -5.88 3.48 -22.06
C GLU A 291 -5.07 2.35 -21.35
N GLU A 292 -5.56 1.11 -21.47
CA GLU A 292 -4.78 -0.12 -21.26
C GLU A 292 -4.18 -0.56 -22.62
N GLU A 293 -2.85 -0.44 -22.78
CA GLU A 293 -2.09 -1.07 -23.85
C GLU A 293 -1.65 -2.49 -23.44
N GLU A 294 -2.19 -3.52 -24.11
CA GLU A 294 -1.61 -4.88 -24.16
C GLU A 294 -0.94 -5.06 -25.54
N ALA A 295 0.40 -4.97 -25.56
CA ALA A 295 1.20 -5.29 -26.74
C ALA A 295 1.56 -6.78 -26.75
N VAL A 296 1.14 -7.43 -27.84
CA VAL A 296 1.46 -8.81 -28.24
C VAL A 296 2.76 -8.79 -29.03
N GLU A 297 3.73 -9.62 -28.65
CA GLU A 297 4.90 -9.93 -29.49
C GLU A 297 4.94 -11.45 -29.71
N GLU A 298 4.60 -11.85 -30.94
CA GLU A 298 4.86 -13.17 -31.52
C GLU A 298 6.26 -13.16 -32.14
N GLU A 299 7.14 -14.08 -31.73
CA GLU A 299 8.20 -14.57 -32.62
C GLU A 299 8.33 -16.10 -32.56
N GLN A 300 8.59 -16.65 -33.74
CA GLN A 300 8.44 -18.03 -34.17
C GLN A 300 9.60 -18.95 -33.73
N PRO A 301 9.40 -20.29 -33.78
CA PRO A 301 10.43 -21.27 -33.46
C PRO A 301 11.25 -21.69 -34.69
N GLN A 302 12.54 -22.01 -34.48
CA GLN A 302 13.36 -22.79 -35.42
C GLN A 302 13.71 -24.15 -34.80
N GLU A 303 13.41 -25.20 -35.57
CA GLU A 303 13.87 -26.59 -35.44
C GLU A 303 15.31 -26.74 -35.96
N GLU A 304 16.06 -27.69 -35.38
CA GLU A 304 16.99 -28.67 -36.00
C GLU A 304 17.79 -29.32 -34.85
N GLU A 305 17.58 -30.62 -34.58
CA GLU A 305 18.47 -31.74 -34.98
C GLU A 305 19.88 -31.63 -34.35
N GLU A 306 20.54 -32.63 -33.77
CA GLU A 306 20.38 -34.07 -33.53
C GLU A 306 21.51 -34.44 -32.51
N GLU A 307 21.39 -35.61 -31.87
CA GLU A 307 22.44 -36.61 -31.49
C GLU A 307 23.93 -36.17 -31.34
N ASP A 308 24.80 -36.72 -30.49
CA ASP A 308 24.85 -37.75 -29.45
C ASP A 308 26.32 -37.67 -28.93
N ASP A 309 26.63 -38.40 -27.87
CA ASP A 309 27.98 -38.89 -27.50
C ASP A 309 29.02 -38.00 -26.75
N GLN A 310 29.24 -38.44 -25.51
CA GLN A 310 30.52 -38.84 -24.89
C GLN A 310 31.52 -37.78 -24.36
N ASP A 311 31.52 -37.67 -23.02
CA ASP A 311 32.59 -38.13 -22.12
C ASP A 311 34.05 -37.77 -22.49
N ALA A 312 34.62 -36.75 -21.83
CA ALA A 312 36.07 -36.59 -21.57
C ALA A 312 36.39 -35.42 -20.61
N GLU A 313 36.58 -35.77 -19.34
CA GLU A 313 37.74 -35.45 -18.47
C GLU A 313 38.81 -34.46 -19.02
N LEU A 314 39.08 -33.35 -18.29
CA LEU A 314 40.43 -32.78 -18.02
C LEU A 314 40.30 -31.51 -17.13
N VAL A 315 40.81 -31.51 -15.88
CA VAL A 315 42.13 -30.99 -15.41
C VAL A 315 42.12 -29.47 -15.19
N GLU A 316 42.12 -29.04 -13.91
CA GLU A 316 43.20 -28.33 -13.16
C GLU A 316 43.45 -26.89 -13.69
N GLU A 317 43.74 -25.84 -12.90
CA GLU A 317 44.57 -25.74 -11.71
C GLU A 317 44.41 -24.31 -11.13
N GLU A 318 44.87 -24.15 -9.89
CA GLU A 318 44.81 -22.96 -9.03
C GLU A 318 45.56 -21.73 -9.57
N LYS A 319 45.15 -20.52 -9.12
CA LYS A 319 46.12 -19.43 -8.90
C LYS A 319 45.71 -18.40 -7.85
N GLU A 320 46.61 -18.28 -6.88
CA GLU A 320 46.83 -17.32 -5.79
C GLU A 320 46.76 -15.83 -6.20
N GLU A 321 46.16 -15.00 -5.34
CA GLU A 321 46.76 -13.98 -4.43
C GLU A 321 47.12 -12.64 -5.09
N GLU A 322 46.52 -11.56 -4.57
CA GLU A 322 47.18 -10.24 -4.56
C GLU A 322 46.72 -9.46 -3.31
N GLU A 323 47.62 -9.37 -2.35
CA GLU A 323 47.58 -8.58 -1.12
C GLU A 323 48.37 -7.28 -1.38
N VAL A 324 47.81 -6.12 -1.05
CA VAL A 324 48.54 -4.83 -1.09
C VAL A 324 48.37 -4.12 0.25
N GLU A 325 49.44 -4.15 1.05
CA GLU A 325 49.73 -3.22 2.14
C GLU A 325 50.35 -1.92 1.57
N GLU A 326 49.92 -0.76 2.09
CA GLU A 326 50.76 0.43 2.16
C GLU A 326 50.69 1.05 3.56
N GLU A 327 51.84 1.01 4.25
CA GLU A 327 52.19 1.79 5.44
C GLU A 327 52.35 3.29 5.14
N LYS A 328 52.02 4.17 6.09
CA LYS A 328 52.99 5.12 6.67
C LYS A 328 52.44 6.01 7.81
N GLU A 329 53.18 5.98 8.94
CA GLU A 329 53.75 7.11 9.71
C GLU A 329 52.86 8.32 10.15
N GLU A 330 52.99 8.96 11.31
CA GLU A 330 53.73 8.78 12.57
C GLU A 330 53.27 9.92 13.53
N ALA A 331 53.17 9.61 14.83
CA ALA A 331 53.37 10.43 16.03
C ALA A 331 52.97 11.94 16.12
N LYS A 332 52.09 12.27 17.09
CA LYS A 332 52.50 13.08 18.27
C LYS A 332 51.47 13.07 19.43
N GLU A 333 52.03 12.74 20.59
CA GLU A 333 51.51 12.67 21.96
C GLU A 333 51.67 14.02 22.69
N VAL A 334 50.63 14.54 23.38
CA VAL A 334 50.76 15.45 24.54
C VAL A 334 49.55 15.32 25.50
N VAL A 335 49.80 14.62 26.60
CA VAL A 335 49.46 14.83 28.04
C VAL A 335 48.21 15.66 28.47
N PRO A 336 47.41 15.17 29.46
CA PRO A 336 46.27 15.85 30.10
C PRO A 336 46.60 16.46 31.49
N GLU A 337 45.86 17.48 31.95
CA GLU A 337 45.59 17.73 33.39
C GLU A 337 44.55 18.85 33.65
N VAL A 338 43.52 18.49 34.43
CA VAL A 338 42.98 19.18 35.63
C VAL A 338 42.36 20.58 35.51
N LEU A 339 41.05 20.67 35.82
CA LEU A 339 40.53 21.47 36.95
C LEU A 339 39.01 21.27 37.14
N THR A 340 38.67 20.65 38.27
CA THR A 340 37.35 20.64 38.91
C THR A 340 37.13 21.93 39.71
N LEU A 341 35.89 22.40 39.82
CA LEU A 341 35.39 23.14 41.00
C LEU A 341 33.83 23.15 41.01
N PRO A 342 33.16 22.89 42.15
CA PRO A 342 31.70 22.81 42.26
C PRO A 342 31.07 23.99 43.03
N SER A 343 29.72 23.97 43.08
CA SER A 343 28.84 24.36 44.21
C SER A 343 27.88 25.55 44.05
N LYS A 344 26.59 25.18 44.16
CA LYS A 344 25.47 25.79 44.93
C LYS A 344 25.10 27.27 44.69
N LEU A 345 23.79 27.52 44.50
CA LEU A 345 22.94 28.40 45.35
C LEU A 345 21.45 28.42 44.92
N LYS A 346 20.57 28.14 45.91
CA LYS A 346 19.22 28.69 46.26
C LYS A 346 18.12 28.75 45.16
N LYS A 347 16.91 28.18 45.28
CA LYS A 347 15.87 28.07 46.34
C LYS A 347 15.08 29.36 46.63
N SER A 348 13.82 29.42 46.17
CA SER A 348 12.62 30.17 46.63
C SER A 348 11.70 30.39 45.40
N SER A 349 10.36 30.44 45.40
CA SER A 349 9.22 30.39 46.33
C SER A 349 8.00 30.55 45.38
N SER A 350 7.01 29.65 45.34
CA SER A 350 5.77 29.71 46.14
C SER A 350 5.02 31.05 46.08
N SER A 351 3.97 31.16 45.24
CA SER A 351 2.74 31.90 45.59
C SER A 351 1.53 31.44 44.75
N GLN A 352 0.49 30.99 45.46
CA GLN A 352 -0.88 30.79 44.99
C GLN A 352 -1.66 32.12 44.95
N SER A 353 -2.56 32.27 43.98
CA SER A 353 -3.82 33.05 44.05
C SER A 353 -4.62 32.62 42.82
N LYS A 354 -5.78 31.94 42.84
CA LYS A 354 -7.03 32.03 43.59
C LYS A 354 -7.86 33.30 43.24
N ILE A 355 -9.02 33.00 42.65
CA ILE A 355 -10.33 33.69 42.66
C ILE A 355 -10.58 34.79 41.58
N VAL A 356 -11.60 34.55 40.74
CA VAL A 356 -12.88 35.30 40.59
C VAL A 356 -13.33 35.30 39.11
N SER A 357 -14.37 34.51 38.81
CA SER A 357 -15.37 34.78 37.76
C SER A 357 -16.55 35.55 38.40
N PRO A 358 -17.61 35.98 37.69
CA PRO A 358 -17.73 36.51 36.32
C PRO A 358 -18.48 37.89 36.32
N SER A 359 -18.48 38.62 35.20
CA SER A 359 -19.39 39.77 35.00
C SER A 359 -19.92 39.83 33.57
N LYS A 360 -21.25 39.94 33.48
CA LYS A 360 -22.05 40.07 32.27
C LYS A 360 -21.88 41.48 31.69
N PHE A 361 -21.66 41.59 30.38
CA PHE A 361 -21.93 42.81 29.63
C PHE A 361 -23.06 42.55 28.63
N LYS A 362 -24.24 43.10 28.91
CA LYS A 362 -25.25 43.42 27.90
C LYS A 362 -24.86 44.76 27.27
N LYS A 363 -24.80 44.84 25.95
CA LYS A 363 -24.98 46.10 25.22
C LYS A 363 -26.04 45.90 24.16
N SER A 364 -27.10 46.70 24.33
CA SER A 364 -28.14 47.00 23.36
C SER A 364 -27.58 47.92 22.27
N THR A 365 -27.97 47.68 21.04
CA THR A 365 -28.01 48.55 19.84
C THR A 365 -28.49 47.58 18.74
N LYS A 366 -29.65 47.71 18.13
CA LYS A 366 -30.36 48.87 17.60
C LYS A 366 -31.84 48.52 17.46
#